data_AF-A0A382VM34-F1
#
_entry.id   AF-A0A382VM34-F1
#
_cell.length_a   1.000
_cell.length_b   1.000
_cell.length_c   1.000
_cell.angle_alpha   90.00
_cell.angle_beta   90.00
_cell.angle_gamma   90.00
#
_symmetry.space_group_name_H-M   'P 1'
#
loop_
_entity.id
_entity.type
_entity.pdbx_description
1 polymer ?
#
loop_
_entity_poly.entity_id
_entity_poly.type
_entity_poly.pdbx_seq_one_letter_code
_entity_poly.pdbx_strand_id
1 'polypeptide(L)'
;VRLPSNCPICGSDVIQPAGEAVARCTGGLTCAAQIKETLKHFVSRRALDVEGLGSKLVDQLVDRGMVKNPADLFGLNQAKLQNLDRMGEKSTNNLVNTLNACKETTLARFLYALGIRGVGEATSMNLANYFGDLSVLMNAASEELRKVPDVGPVVAQHISGFFNQSHNREVIRQLVKEIAIHWVKPEMAIKSGTPFAGKTFVLTGTLTKMTRTEVKEHIQSLGGKVASAVSSKTDYVVIGKNPGSKLDKARNLAIEMIDEDGFSALLARQMLQVSDGLG
;
A
#
# COMPACT_ATOMS: atom_id res chain seq x y z
N VAL A 1 -13.90 32.27 16.97
CA VAL A 1 -13.94 31.51 15.70
C VAL A 1 -13.93 30.03 16.04
N ARG A 2 -14.90 29.24 15.57
CA ARG A 2 -14.97 27.79 15.83
C ARG A 2 -14.59 27.05 14.55
N LEU A 3 -13.75 26.03 14.68
CA LEU A 3 -13.43 25.14 13.57
C LEU A 3 -14.71 24.38 13.13
N PRO A 4 -15.05 24.35 11.83
CA PRO A 4 -16.21 23.63 11.36
C PRO A 4 -15.97 22.12 11.44
N SER A 5 -17.01 21.35 11.80
CA SER A 5 -16.97 19.88 11.80
C SER A 5 -16.96 19.29 10.37
N ASN A 6 -17.48 20.06 9.41
CA ASN A 6 -17.63 19.67 8.01
C ASN A 6 -17.02 20.73 7.10
N CYS A 7 -16.46 20.29 5.98
CA CYS A 7 -15.84 21.18 5.01
C CYS A 7 -16.91 22.08 4.38
N PRO A 8 -16.72 23.42 4.38
CA PRO A 8 -17.70 24.34 3.79
C PRO A 8 -17.81 24.24 2.27
N ILE A 9 -16.91 23.48 1.62
CA ILE A 9 -16.88 23.30 0.15
C ILE A 9 -17.58 22.00 -0.26
N CYS A 10 -17.30 20.88 0.42
CA CYS A 10 -17.76 19.56 -0.03
C CYS A 10 -18.54 18.78 1.04
N GLY A 11 -18.73 19.32 2.23
CA GLY A 11 -19.46 18.68 3.33
C GLY A 11 -18.74 17.51 4.03
N SER A 12 -17.63 17.02 3.49
CA SER A 12 -16.83 15.95 4.12
C SER A 12 -16.32 16.35 5.49
N ASP A 13 -16.02 15.36 6.33
CA ASP A 13 -15.53 15.62 7.69
C ASP A 13 -14.24 16.45 7.69
N VAL A 14 -14.11 17.29 8.71
CA VAL A 14 -12.87 17.98 9.02
C VAL A 14 -12.23 17.29 10.21
N ILE A 15 -11.00 16.81 10.02
CA ILE A 15 -10.24 16.14 11.09
C ILE A 15 -9.03 16.98 11.47
N GLN A 16 -8.76 17.03 12.77
CA GLN A 16 -7.54 17.56 13.35
C GLN A 16 -7.00 16.51 14.32
N PRO A 17 -6.10 15.62 13.88
CA PRO A 17 -5.47 14.66 14.77
C PRO A 17 -4.80 15.34 15.96
N ALA A 18 -4.77 14.65 17.10
CA ALA A 18 -4.09 15.16 18.28
C ALA A 18 -2.62 15.45 17.96
N GLY A 19 -2.17 16.67 18.29
CA GLY A 19 -0.82 17.16 18.00
C GLY A 19 -0.66 17.87 16.64
N GLU A 20 -1.66 17.84 15.76
CA GLU A 20 -1.63 18.63 14.52
C GLU A 20 -2.18 20.05 14.74
N ALA A 21 -1.45 21.06 14.28
CA ALA A 21 -1.92 22.45 14.34
C ALA A 21 -3.02 22.76 13.30
N VAL A 22 -3.13 21.95 12.25
CA VAL A 22 -3.99 22.23 11.10
C VAL A 22 -5.05 21.15 10.94
N ALA A 23 -6.31 21.57 11.02
CA ALA A 23 -7.44 20.74 10.63
C ALA A 23 -7.59 20.67 9.12
N ARG A 24 -7.98 19.52 8.58
CA ARG A 24 -8.09 19.29 7.14
C ARG A 24 -9.37 18.55 6.77
N CYS A 25 -9.89 18.89 5.59
CA CYS A 25 -11.01 18.19 4.98
C CYS A 25 -10.55 16.80 4.48
N THR A 26 -11.33 15.76 4.80
CA THR A 26 -11.10 14.36 4.38
C THR A 26 -11.65 14.05 2.98
N GLY A 27 -12.25 15.03 2.31
CA GLY A 27 -12.95 14.87 1.03
C GLY A 27 -12.08 14.64 -0.20
N GLY A 28 -10.76 14.54 -0.01
CA GLY A 28 -9.71 14.22 -0.99
C GLY A 28 -10.13 14.09 -2.46
N LEU A 29 -10.78 12.97 -2.81
CA LEU A 29 -11.06 12.59 -4.20
C LEU A 29 -12.17 13.40 -4.89
N THR A 30 -12.97 14.15 -4.14
CA THR A 30 -14.14 14.88 -4.69
C THR A 30 -14.23 16.35 -4.25
N CYS A 31 -13.41 16.77 -3.29
CA CYS A 31 -13.44 18.15 -2.81
C CYS A 31 -12.95 19.12 -3.91
N ALA A 32 -13.82 20.03 -4.35
CA ALA A 32 -13.49 21.01 -5.40
C ALA A 32 -12.29 21.90 -5.06
N ALA A 33 -12.00 22.13 -3.77
CA ALA A 33 -10.82 22.87 -3.33
C ALA A 33 -9.51 22.07 -3.40
N GLN A 34 -9.59 20.73 -3.47
CA GLN A 34 -8.43 19.82 -3.49
C GLN A 34 -8.21 19.19 -4.86
N ILE A 35 -9.25 19.11 -5.69
CA ILE A 35 -9.29 18.22 -6.86
C ILE A 35 -8.15 18.44 -7.85
N LYS A 36 -7.71 19.69 -8.08
CA LYS A 36 -6.57 19.97 -8.99
C LYS A 36 -5.29 19.29 -8.50
N GLU A 37 -4.97 19.41 -7.21
CA GLU A 37 -3.77 18.80 -6.63
C GLU A 37 -3.94 17.29 -6.47
N THR A 38 -5.15 16.82 -6.13
CA THR A 38 -5.46 15.39 -6.11
C THR A 38 -5.22 14.74 -7.47
N LEU A 39 -5.70 15.35 -8.56
CA LEU A 39 -5.51 14.83 -9.92
C LEU A 39 -4.05 14.89 -10.36
N LYS A 40 -3.34 16.01 -10.11
CA LYS A 40 -1.90 16.13 -10.40
C LYS A 40 -1.08 15.05 -9.69
N HIS A 41 -1.43 14.75 -8.43
CA HIS A 41 -0.80 13.68 -7.68
C HIS A 41 -1.13 12.30 -8.25
N PHE A 42 -2.42 12.03 -8.51
CA PHE A 42 -2.93 10.76 -9.03
C PHE A 42 -2.23 10.34 -10.34
N VAL A 43 -1.98 11.31 -11.23
CA VAL A 43 -1.36 11.09 -12.55
C VAL A 43 0.17 11.17 -12.54
N SER A 44 0.76 11.52 -11.40
CA SER A 44 2.20 11.73 -11.29
C SER A 44 3.01 10.46 -11.55
N ARG A 45 4.29 10.63 -11.90
CA ARG A 45 5.22 9.54 -12.24
C ARG A 45 5.29 8.41 -11.21
N ARG A 46 5.24 8.77 -9.92
CA ARG A 46 5.32 7.79 -8.82
C ARG A 46 3.96 7.18 -8.46
N ALA A 47 2.88 7.77 -8.96
CA ALA A 47 1.49 7.31 -8.80
C ALA A 47 1.06 6.41 -9.96
N LEU A 48 0.15 6.84 -10.85
CA LEU A 48 -0.22 6.04 -12.02
C LEU A 48 0.60 6.34 -13.28
N ASP A 49 1.48 7.35 -13.25
CA ASP A 49 2.38 7.69 -14.36
C ASP A 49 1.65 7.93 -15.69
N VAL A 50 0.69 8.85 -15.67
CA VAL A 50 -0.06 9.22 -16.88
C VAL A 50 0.67 10.34 -17.61
N GLU A 51 1.65 9.94 -18.42
CA GLU A 51 2.32 10.83 -19.36
C GLU A 51 1.32 11.57 -20.27
N GLY A 52 1.59 12.85 -20.51
CA GLY A 52 0.74 13.74 -21.31
C GLY A 52 -0.36 14.46 -20.50
N LEU A 53 -0.67 14.02 -19.28
CA LEU A 53 -1.64 14.69 -18.40
C LEU A 53 -0.96 15.63 -17.39
N GLY A 54 -0.30 16.68 -17.91
CA GLY A 54 0.39 17.67 -17.08
C GLY A 54 -0.53 18.66 -16.36
N SER A 55 0.02 19.42 -15.41
CA SER A 55 -0.73 20.36 -14.54
C SER A 55 -1.65 21.32 -15.28
N LYS A 56 -1.19 21.89 -16.41
CA LYS A 56 -2.01 22.81 -17.22
C LYS A 56 -3.25 22.13 -17.83
N LEU A 57 -3.13 20.87 -18.22
CA LEU A 57 -4.25 20.12 -18.78
C LEU A 57 -5.23 19.71 -17.68
N VAL A 58 -4.71 19.27 -16.51
CA VAL A 58 -5.52 19.02 -15.31
C VAL A 58 -6.31 20.27 -14.91
N ASP A 59 -5.66 21.44 -14.86
CA ASP A 59 -6.33 22.70 -14.50
C ASP A 59 -7.46 23.02 -15.48
N GLN A 60 -7.24 22.89 -16.80
CA GLN A 60 -8.29 23.09 -17.81
C GLN A 60 -9.46 22.11 -17.66
N LEU A 61 -9.19 20.83 -17.41
CA LEU A 61 -10.22 19.81 -17.25
C LEU A 61 -11.12 20.09 -16.03
N VAL A 62 -10.52 20.52 -14.93
CA VAL A 62 -11.24 20.88 -13.71
C VAL A 62 -12.00 22.20 -13.89
N ASP A 63 -11.36 23.24 -14.44
CA ASP A 63 -11.96 24.57 -14.59
C ASP A 63 -13.15 24.57 -15.55
N ARG A 64 -13.15 23.66 -16.53
CA ARG A 64 -14.27 23.43 -17.45
C ARG A 64 -15.31 22.43 -16.91
N GLY A 65 -15.14 21.95 -15.67
CA GLY A 65 -16.06 21.00 -15.02
C GLY A 65 -16.11 19.61 -15.66
N MET A 66 -15.13 19.27 -16.50
CA MET A 66 -15.08 18.02 -17.24
C MET A 66 -14.63 16.84 -16.38
N VAL A 67 -13.85 17.11 -15.34
CA VAL A 67 -13.30 16.12 -14.39
C VAL A 67 -13.54 16.64 -12.98
N LYS A 68 -14.25 15.84 -12.17
CA LYS A 68 -14.61 16.15 -10.78
C LYS A 68 -13.97 15.20 -9.78
N ASN A 69 -13.52 14.03 -10.25
CA ASN A 69 -12.78 13.04 -9.50
C ASN A 69 -11.85 12.25 -10.45
N PRO A 70 -10.89 11.46 -9.94
CA PRO A 70 -9.97 10.68 -10.78
C PRO A 70 -10.63 9.68 -11.75
N ALA A 71 -11.81 9.14 -11.44
CA ALA A 71 -12.50 8.20 -12.31
C ALA A 71 -12.94 8.86 -13.63
N ASP A 72 -13.31 10.14 -13.61
CA ASP A 72 -13.75 10.88 -14.80
C ASP A 72 -12.65 10.97 -15.88
N LEU A 73 -11.37 10.88 -15.50
CA LEU A 73 -10.23 10.88 -16.44
C LEU A 73 -10.35 9.77 -17.48
N PHE A 74 -10.85 8.61 -17.08
CA PHE A 74 -10.97 7.44 -17.96
C PHE A 74 -12.17 7.51 -18.91
N GLY A 75 -13.02 8.53 -18.76
CA GLY A 75 -14.07 8.88 -19.70
C GLY A 75 -13.67 9.94 -20.74
N LEU A 76 -12.40 10.39 -20.75
CA LEU A 76 -11.89 11.35 -21.72
C LEU A 76 -11.70 10.68 -23.09
N ASN A 77 -12.06 11.41 -24.16
CA ASN A 77 -11.96 10.94 -25.53
C ASN A 77 -11.64 12.13 -26.46
N GLN A 78 -11.47 11.85 -27.75
CA GLN A 78 -11.17 12.86 -28.76
C GLN A 78 -12.15 14.04 -28.76
N ALA A 79 -13.46 13.74 -28.75
CA ALA A 79 -14.51 14.77 -28.76
C ALA A 79 -14.46 15.69 -27.54
N LYS A 80 -14.10 15.15 -26.37
CA LYS A 80 -13.96 15.94 -25.13
C LYS A 80 -12.68 16.80 -25.13
N LEU A 81 -11.58 16.28 -25.69
CA LEU A 81 -10.26 16.90 -25.58
C LEU A 81 -9.94 17.89 -26.71
N GLN A 82 -10.58 17.79 -27.86
CA GLN A 82 -10.26 18.59 -29.06
C GLN A 82 -10.32 20.12 -28.87
N ASN A 83 -11.11 20.59 -27.90
CA ASN A 83 -11.29 22.03 -27.62
C ASN A 83 -10.39 22.54 -26.49
N LEU A 84 -9.47 21.71 -25.99
CA LEU A 84 -8.51 22.09 -24.96
C LEU A 84 -7.23 22.61 -25.59
N ASP A 85 -6.58 23.54 -24.91
CA ASP A 85 -5.36 24.16 -25.41
C ASP A 85 -4.26 23.11 -25.52
N ARG A 86 -3.57 23.12 -26.67
CA ARG A 86 -2.47 22.20 -27.01
C ARG A 86 -2.88 20.72 -27.13
N MET A 87 -4.16 20.44 -27.34
CA MET A 87 -4.66 19.10 -27.65
C MET A 87 -4.93 18.93 -29.15
N GLY A 88 -3.95 18.37 -29.86
CA GLY A 88 -4.14 17.84 -31.21
C GLY A 88 -4.57 16.37 -31.20
N GLU A 89 -4.88 15.82 -32.39
CA GLU A 89 -5.27 14.41 -32.55
C GLU A 89 -4.22 13.45 -31.95
N LYS A 90 -2.94 13.64 -32.31
CA LYS A 90 -1.84 12.78 -31.81
C LYS A 90 -1.69 12.83 -30.29
N SER A 91 -1.68 14.02 -29.68
CA SER A 91 -1.55 14.16 -28.23
C SER A 91 -2.76 13.59 -27.49
N THR A 92 -3.95 13.70 -28.09
CA THR A 92 -5.17 13.11 -27.55
C THR A 92 -5.11 11.58 -27.56
N ASN A 93 -4.75 10.99 -28.70
CA ASN A 93 -4.61 9.53 -28.82
C ASN A 93 -3.54 9.00 -27.86
N ASN A 94 -2.41 9.70 -27.73
CA ASN A 94 -1.38 9.36 -26.75
C ASN A 94 -1.94 9.37 -25.32
N LEU A 95 -2.63 10.43 -24.91
CA LEU A 95 -3.19 10.54 -23.56
C LEU A 95 -4.21 9.42 -23.28
N VAL A 96 -5.12 9.14 -24.22
CA VAL A 96 -6.12 8.06 -24.07
C VAL A 96 -5.43 6.69 -23.95
N ASN A 97 -4.39 6.45 -24.75
CA ASN A 97 -3.60 5.23 -24.68
C ASN A 97 -2.88 5.10 -23.33
N THR A 98 -2.27 6.17 -22.83
CA THR A 98 -1.59 6.15 -21.53
C THR A 98 -2.58 5.93 -20.39
N LEU A 99 -3.76 6.56 -20.43
CA LEU A 99 -4.84 6.31 -19.45
C LEU A 99 -5.32 4.85 -19.48
N ASN A 100 -5.34 4.22 -20.65
CA ASN A 100 -5.69 2.80 -20.72
C ASN A 100 -4.56 1.91 -20.20
N ALA A 101 -3.31 2.22 -20.53
CA ALA A 101 -2.15 1.45 -20.09
C ALA A 101 -1.95 1.52 -18.57
N CYS A 102 -2.18 2.69 -17.94
CA CYS A 102 -1.99 2.86 -16.50
C CYS A 102 -3.02 2.12 -15.63
N LYS A 103 -4.02 1.46 -16.23
CA LYS A 103 -4.99 0.62 -15.50
C LYS A 103 -4.32 -0.61 -14.89
N GLU A 104 -3.26 -1.09 -15.51
CA GLU A 104 -2.39 -2.11 -14.91
C GLU A 104 -1.34 -1.41 -14.03
N THR A 105 -1.38 -1.67 -12.73
CA THR A 105 -0.50 -1.02 -11.76
C THR A 105 -0.17 -1.96 -10.60
N THR A 106 0.39 -1.44 -9.50
CA THR A 106 0.55 -2.17 -8.23
C THR A 106 -0.35 -1.60 -7.15
N LEU A 107 -0.72 -2.41 -6.15
CA LEU A 107 -1.51 -1.92 -5.01
C LEU A 107 -0.82 -0.74 -4.32
N ALA A 108 0.51 -0.79 -4.15
CA ALA A 108 1.28 0.29 -3.54
C ALA A 108 1.16 1.61 -4.34
N ARG A 109 1.30 1.56 -5.67
CA ARG A 109 1.15 2.74 -6.54
C ARG A 109 -0.27 3.27 -6.55
N PHE A 110 -1.26 2.38 -6.56
CA PHE A 110 -2.66 2.76 -6.46
C PHE A 110 -2.96 3.47 -5.14
N LEU A 111 -2.53 2.93 -3.99
CA LEU A 111 -2.68 3.55 -2.67
C LEU A 111 -2.00 4.91 -2.59
N TYR A 112 -0.77 5.00 -3.14
CA TYR A 112 -0.07 6.27 -3.23
C TYR A 112 -0.86 7.28 -4.07
N ALA A 113 -1.39 6.88 -5.22
CA ALA A 113 -2.17 7.73 -6.11
C ALA A 113 -3.44 8.31 -5.46
N LEU A 114 -4.03 7.64 -4.47
CA LEU A 114 -5.20 8.15 -3.73
C LEU A 114 -4.90 9.41 -2.90
N GLY A 115 -3.63 9.74 -2.67
CA GLY A 115 -3.23 10.99 -2.02
C GLY A 115 -3.62 11.08 -0.54
N ILE A 116 -3.69 9.95 0.16
CA ILE A 116 -4.04 9.93 1.58
C ILE A 116 -2.96 10.66 2.38
N ARG A 117 -3.38 11.61 3.23
CA ARG A 117 -2.44 12.44 4.02
C ARG A 117 -1.55 11.57 4.91
N GLY A 118 -0.24 11.81 4.85
CA GLY A 118 0.75 11.07 5.62
C GLY A 118 1.09 9.69 5.05
N VAL A 119 0.50 9.31 3.92
CA VAL A 119 0.78 8.05 3.22
C VAL A 119 1.66 8.36 2.00
N GLY A 120 2.97 8.33 2.21
CA GLY A 120 3.96 8.44 1.14
C GLY A 120 4.16 7.10 0.41
N GLU A 121 5.13 7.03 -0.50
CA GLU A 121 5.45 5.81 -1.25
C GLU A 121 5.82 4.63 -0.35
N ALA A 122 6.73 4.86 0.61
CA ALA A 122 7.16 3.84 1.56
C ALA A 122 5.98 3.33 2.40
N THR A 123 5.16 4.23 2.93
CA THR A 123 3.95 3.87 3.67
C THR A 123 2.95 3.11 2.80
N SER A 124 2.77 3.51 1.54
CA SER A 124 1.89 2.82 0.59
C SER A 124 2.36 1.40 0.31
N MET A 125 3.68 1.21 0.17
CA MET A 125 4.30 -0.10 0.02
C MET A 125 4.08 -0.96 1.28
N ASN A 126 4.31 -0.41 2.47
CA ASN A 126 4.09 -1.11 3.73
C ASN A 126 2.62 -1.51 3.91
N LEU A 127 1.68 -0.62 3.58
CA LEU A 127 0.24 -0.91 3.62
C LEU A 127 -0.13 -2.02 2.63
N ALA A 128 0.35 -1.93 1.39
CA ALA A 128 0.10 -2.94 0.37
C ALA A 128 0.64 -4.31 0.79
N ASN A 129 1.86 -4.37 1.34
CA ASN A 129 2.49 -5.60 1.79
C ASN A 129 1.82 -6.19 3.04
N TYR A 130 1.37 -5.34 3.97
CA TYR A 130 0.73 -5.79 5.21
C TYR A 130 -0.68 -6.33 4.95
N PHE A 131 -1.49 -5.61 4.17
CA PHE A 131 -2.89 -5.97 3.97
C PHE A 131 -3.11 -6.91 2.78
N GLY A 132 -2.28 -6.83 1.73
CA GLY A 132 -2.36 -7.65 0.52
C GLY A 132 -3.60 -7.42 -0.36
N ASP A 133 -4.66 -6.86 0.20
CA ASP A 133 -5.93 -6.62 -0.46
C ASP A 133 -6.52 -5.26 -0.05
N LEU A 134 -6.96 -4.49 -1.04
CA LEU A 134 -7.51 -3.15 -0.85
C LEU A 134 -8.77 -3.17 0.03
N SER A 135 -9.64 -4.16 -0.12
CA SER A 135 -10.88 -4.24 0.66
C SER A 135 -10.61 -4.50 2.14
N VAL A 136 -9.56 -5.27 2.46
CA VAL A 136 -9.13 -5.51 3.85
C VAL A 136 -8.60 -4.20 4.46
N LEU A 137 -7.74 -3.48 3.73
CA LEU A 137 -7.23 -2.18 4.18
C LEU A 137 -8.35 -1.15 4.39
N MET A 138 -9.28 -1.03 3.44
CA MET A 138 -10.39 -0.07 3.51
C MET A 138 -11.29 -0.29 4.74
N ASN A 139 -11.33 -1.51 5.29
CA ASN A 139 -12.15 -1.86 6.45
C ASN A 139 -11.32 -2.05 7.73
N ALA A 140 -10.01 -1.77 7.68
CA ALA A 140 -9.13 -1.93 8.83
C ALA A 140 -9.44 -0.92 9.93
N ALA A 141 -9.49 -1.41 11.18
CA ALA A 141 -9.59 -0.55 12.35
C ALA A 141 -8.28 0.23 12.56
N SER A 142 -8.37 1.38 13.24
CA SER A 142 -7.20 2.24 13.50
C SER A 142 -6.06 1.49 14.23
N GLU A 143 -6.39 0.62 15.18
CA GLU A 143 -5.39 -0.20 15.88
C GLU A 143 -4.69 -1.22 14.98
N GLU A 144 -5.37 -1.70 13.94
CA GLU A 144 -4.75 -2.60 12.96
C GLU A 144 -3.80 -1.84 12.03
N LEU A 145 -4.20 -0.64 11.59
CA LEU A 145 -3.36 0.24 10.78
C LEU A 145 -2.04 0.58 11.49
N ARG A 146 -2.07 0.76 12.82
CA ARG A 146 -0.90 1.07 13.64
C ARG A 146 0.13 -0.07 13.75
N LYS A 147 -0.22 -1.29 13.31
CA LYS A 147 0.71 -2.42 13.24
C LYS A 147 1.60 -2.37 12.00
N VAL A 148 1.23 -1.55 11.01
CA VAL A 148 2.00 -1.37 9.78
C VAL A 148 3.25 -0.53 10.09
N PRO A 149 4.43 -0.92 9.60
CA PRO A 149 5.63 -0.11 9.75
C PRO A 149 5.42 1.31 9.20
N ASP A 150 5.92 2.30 9.94
CA ASP A 150 5.80 3.74 9.65
C ASP A 150 4.38 4.31 9.77
N VAL A 151 3.41 3.56 10.31
CA VAL A 151 2.05 4.05 10.55
C VAL A 151 1.84 4.36 12.04
N GLY A 152 2.02 5.63 12.39
CA GLY A 152 1.68 6.16 13.72
C GLY A 152 0.18 6.48 13.87
N PRO A 153 -0.27 6.92 15.07
CA PRO A 153 -1.68 7.22 15.35
C PRO A 153 -2.25 8.32 14.43
N VAL A 154 -1.46 9.33 14.10
CA VAL A 154 -1.87 10.42 13.19
C VAL A 154 -2.15 9.90 11.78
N VAL A 155 -1.24 9.09 11.23
CA VAL A 155 -1.40 8.50 9.88
C VAL A 155 -2.57 7.52 9.87
N ALA A 156 -2.71 6.68 10.90
CA ALA A 156 -3.84 5.78 11.04
C ALA A 156 -5.18 6.54 11.04
N GLN A 157 -5.27 7.68 11.75
CA GLN A 157 -6.47 8.51 11.75
C GLN A 157 -6.76 9.14 10.38
N HIS A 158 -5.73 9.55 9.63
CA HIS A 158 -5.90 10.02 8.24
C HIS A 158 -6.41 8.93 7.31
N ILE A 159 -5.86 7.72 7.40
CA ILE A 159 -6.29 6.56 6.59
C ILE A 159 -7.74 6.20 6.91
N SER A 160 -8.08 6.02 8.20
CA SER A 160 -9.46 5.72 8.61
C SER A 160 -10.42 6.85 8.24
N GLY A 161 -10.04 8.11 8.47
CA GLY A 161 -10.84 9.28 8.13
C GLY A 161 -11.14 9.38 6.63
N PHE A 162 -10.15 9.06 5.79
CA PHE A 162 -10.30 9.02 4.34
C PHE A 162 -11.26 7.90 3.90
N PHE A 163 -11.06 6.67 4.37
CA PHE A 163 -11.91 5.54 3.99
C PHE A 163 -13.30 5.58 4.65
N ASN A 164 -13.52 6.32 5.73
CA ASN A 164 -14.86 6.50 6.31
C ASN A 164 -15.75 7.43 5.46
N GLN A 165 -15.17 8.16 4.51
CA GLN A 165 -15.96 8.97 3.57
C GLN A 165 -16.57 8.11 2.47
N SER A 166 -17.91 8.10 2.38
CA SER A 166 -18.65 7.34 1.36
C SER A 166 -18.25 7.72 -0.06
N HIS A 167 -18.04 9.01 -0.35
CA HIS A 167 -17.63 9.47 -1.68
C HIS A 167 -16.21 9.01 -2.07
N ASN A 168 -15.27 8.92 -1.13
CA ASN A 168 -13.95 8.36 -1.44
C ASN A 168 -14.06 6.87 -1.78
N ARG A 169 -14.86 6.10 -1.03
CA ARG A 169 -15.14 4.70 -1.33
C ARG A 169 -15.80 4.53 -2.69
N GLU A 170 -16.71 5.43 -3.06
CA GLU A 170 -17.40 5.40 -4.33
C GLU A 170 -16.46 5.64 -5.51
N VAL A 171 -15.57 6.64 -5.42
CA VAL A 171 -14.56 6.86 -6.46
C VAL A 171 -13.62 5.65 -6.59
N ILE A 172 -13.20 5.05 -5.46
CA ILE A 172 -12.39 3.82 -5.49
C ILE A 172 -13.15 2.66 -6.15
N ARG A 173 -14.45 2.51 -5.85
CA ARG A 173 -15.31 1.51 -6.48
C ARG A 173 -15.36 1.72 -8.00
N GLN A 174 -15.58 2.94 -8.48
CA GLN A 174 -15.57 3.26 -9.91
C GLN A 174 -14.23 2.91 -10.57
N LEU A 175 -13.12 3.34 -9.96
CA LEU A 175 -11.77 3.06 -10.45
C LEU A 175 -11.49 1.56 -10.59
N VAL A 176 -11.87 0.76 -9.59
CA VAL A 176 -11.56 -0.68 -9.56
C VAL A 176 -12.59 -1.53 -10.32
N LYS A 177 -13.89 -1.21 -10.20
CA LYS A 177 -14.97 -2.06 -10.73
C LYS A 177 -15.45 -1.67 -12.12
N GLU A 178 -15.45 -0.39 -12.45
CA GLU A 178 -15.98 0.10 -13.74
C GLU A 178 -14.86 0.38 -14.73
N ILE A 179 -13.82 1.08 -14.27
CA ILE A 179 -12.66 1.43 -15.09
C ILE A 179 -11.68 0.26 -15.21
N ALA A 180 -11.79 -0.72 -14.30
CA ALA A 180 -10.96 -1.92 -14.22
C ALA A 180 -9.47 -1.63 -14.00
N ILE A 181 -9.16 -0.63 -13.15
CA ILE A 181 -7.81 -0.54 -12.59
C ILE A 181 -7.56 -1.78 -11.74
N HIS A 182 -6.47 -2.45 -12.04
CA HIS A 182 -6.11 -3.70 -11.41
C HIS A 182 -4.61 -3.75 -11.17
N TRP A 183 -4.25 -4.64 -10.27
CA TRP A 183 -2.88 -4.98 -9.96
C TRP A 183 -2.83 -6.48 -9.85
N VAL A 184 -1.68 -7.04 -10.22
CA VAL A 184 -1.38 -8.41 -9.86
C VAL A 184 -1.38 -8.42 -8.33
N LYS A 185 -2.38 -9.06 -7.74
CA LYS A 185 -2.27 -9.46 -6.34
C LYS A 185 -0.95 -10.19 -6.27
N PRO A 186 0.01 -9.78 -5.39
CA PRO A 186 1.11 -10.67 -5.11
C PRO A 186 0.41 -12.00 -4.86
N GLU A 187 0.77 -13.04 -5.61
CA GLU A 187 0.47 -14.37 -5.11
C GLU A 187 1.01 -14.29 -3.69
N MET A 188 0.11 -14.26 -2.71
CA MET A 188 0.49 -14.69 -1.39
C MET A 188 0.94 -16.10 -1.71
N ALA A 189 2.24 -16.26 -1.91
CA ALA A 189 2.90 -17.52 -1.99
C ALA A 189 2.84 -18.09 -0.57
N ILE A 190 1.62 -18.39 -0.11
CA ILE A 190 1.33 -19.75 0.27
C ILE A 190 1.47 -20.55 -1.04
N LYS A 191 2.71 -20.71 -1.52
CA LYS A 191 3.03 -21.84 -2.36
C LYS A 191 2.83 -22.99 -1.39
N SER A 192 1.65 -23.61 -1.42
CA SER A 192 1.49 -24.96 -0.91
C SER A 192 2.56 -25.79 -1.63
N GLY A 193 3.63 -26.13 -0.91
CA GLY A 193 4.85 -26.72 -1.46
C GLY A 193 6.14 -25.94 -1.17
N THR A 194 6.12 -24.72 -0.62
CA THR A 194 7.37 -24.11 -0.13
C THR A 194 7.77 -24.67 1.24
N PRO A 195 9.08 -24.87 1.44
CA PRO A 195 9.70 -25.34 2.68
C PRO A 195 9.14 -24.80 4.00
N PHE A 196 8.82 -23.51 4.05
CA PHE A 196 8.41 -22.82 5.27
C PHE A 196 6.94 -22.42 5.26
N ALA A 197 6.13 -22.96 4.34
CA ALA A 197 4.71 -22.67 4.29
C ALA A 197 4.03 -22.95 5.65
N GLY A 198 3.39 -21.92 6.20
CA GLY A 198 2.70 -22.01 7.50
C GLY A 198 3.61 -21.98 8.73
N LYS A 199 4.94 -21.97 8.56
CA LYS A 199 5.91 -21.93 9.65
C LYS A 199 6.13 -20.52 10.17
N THR A 200 6.23 -20.38 11.49
CA THR A 200 6.49 -19.10 12.16
C THR A 200 7.87 -19.08 12.82
N PHE A 201 8.67 -18.08 12.47
CA PHE A 201 10.04 -17.86 12.95
C PHE A 201 10.09 -16.65 13.88
N VAL A 202 10.96 -16.69 14.89
CA VAL A 202 11.29 -15.53 15.74
C VAL A 202 12.79 -15.33 15.77
N LEU A 203 13.25 -14.10 15.56
CA LEU A 203 14.67 -13.76 15.55
C LEU A 203 15.08 -13.15 16.91
N THR A 204 16.05 -13.75 17.59
CA THR A 204 16.60 -13.30 18.88
C THR A 204 18.12 -13.15 18.83
N GLY A 205 18.68 -12.20 19.59
CA GLY A 205 20.10 -11.86 19.55
C GLY A 205 20.52 -11.03 18.33
N THR A 206 21.82 -10.75 18.26
CA THR A 206 22.49 -10.03 17.17
C THR A 206 23.01 -11.02 16.15
N LEU A 207 22.48 -10.94 14.92
CA LEU A 207 22.93 -11.76 13.80
C LEU A 207 24.19 -11.14 13.18
N THR A 208 25.17 -11.96 12.87
CA THR A 208 26.52 -11.56 12.42
C THR A 208 26.86 -12.03 11.01
N LYS A 209 26.19 -13.06 10.51
CA LYS A 209 26.37 -13.62 9.16
C LYS A 209 25.37 -13.04 8.17
N MET A 210 24.16 -12.73 8.64
CA MET A 210 23.11 -12.10 7.85
C MET A 210 22.44 -10.98 8.64
N THR A 211 22.00 -9.93 7.97
CA THR A 211 21.17 -8.89 8.58
C THR A 211 19.80 -9.45 8.94
N ARG A 212 19.14 -8.87 9.96
CA ARG A 212 17.77 -9.26 10.32
C ARG A 212 16.78 -9.06 9.18
N THR A 213 17.06 -8.11 8.29
CA THR A 213 16.27 -7.84 7.08
C THR A 213 16.42 -8.98 6.07
N GLU A 214 17.65 -9.37 5.74
CA GLU A 214 17.92 -10.51 4.83
C GLU A 214 17.30 -11.80 5.34
N VAL A 215 17.46 -12.12 6.63
CA VAL A 215 16.85 -13.32 7.22
C VAL A 215 15.32 -13.28 7.11
N LYS A 216 14.72 -12.12 7.33
CA LYS A 216 13.28 -11.93 7.19
C LYS A 216 12.83 -12.13 5.74
N GLU A 217 13.56 -11.59 4.78
CA GLU A 217 13.29 -11.76 3.35
C GLU A 217 13.44 -13.22 2.90
N HIS A 218 14.44 -13.96 3.39
CA HIS A 218 14.59 -15.39 3.11
C HIS A 218 13.45 -16.22 3.69
N ILE A 219 13.04 -15.96 4.93
CA ILE A 219 11.91 -16.65 5.56
C ILE A 219 10.62 -16.37 4.78
N GLN A 220 10.38 -15.10 4.44
CA GLN A 220 9.20 -14.67 3.72
C GLN A 220 9.15 -15.20 2.28
N SER A 221 10.28 -15.22 1.57
CA SER A 221 10.37 -15.76 0.19
C SER A 221 10.12 -17.27 0.13
N LEU A 222 10.36 -18.01 1.22
CA LEU A 222 10.04 -19.43 1.36
C LEU A 222 8.66 -19.69 2.01
N GLY A 223 7.80 -18.68 2.15
CA GLY A 223 6.43 -18.80 2.63
C GLY A 223 6.26 -18.85 4.15
N GLY A 224 7.33 -18.57 4.90
CA GLY A 224 7.34 -18.48 6.35
C GLY A 224 6.95 -17.10 6.88
N LYS A 225 6.56 -17.03 8.15
CA LYS A 225 6.18 -15.79 8.85
C LYS A 225 7.21 -15.45 9.90
N VAL A 226 7.58 -14.17 10.03
CA VAL A 226 8.47 -13.71 11.11
C VAL A 226 7.64 -12.97 12.17
N ALA A 227 7.61 -13.50 13.39
CA ALA A 227 6.94 -12.91 14.53
C ALA A 227 7.92 -12.16 15.44
N SER A 228 7.42 -11.11 16.10
CA SER A 228 8.22 -10.27 17.01
C SER A 228 8.42 -10.92 18.39
N ALA A 229 7.58 -11.87 18.78
CA ALA A 229 7.59 -12.54 20.08
C ALA A 229 7.41 -14.05 19.96
N VAL A 230 8.02 -14.78 20.90
CA VAL A 230 7.87 -16.24 21.02
C VAL A 230 6.50 -16.55 21.62
N SER A 231 5.78 -17.48 20.98
CA SER A 231 4.47 -18.00 21.40
C SER A 231 4.38 -19.50 21.16
N SER A 232 3.32 -20.15 21.64
CA SER A 232 3.06 -21.57 21.34
C SER A 232 2.84 -21.88 19.84
N LYS A 233 2.68 -20.84 19.00
CA LYS A 233 2.54 -20.96 17.54
C LYS A 233 3.85 -20.73 16.80
N THR A 234 4.96 -20.53 17.51
CA THR A 234 6.28 -20.34 16.92
C THR A 234 6.90 -21.71 16.64
N ASP A 235 7.29 -21.97 15.39
CA ASP A 235 7.95 -23.22 14.99
C ASP A 235 9.47 -23.14 15.22
N TYR A 236 10.08 -22.00 14.87
CA TYR A 236 11.53 -21.82 14.93
C TYR A 236 11.94 -20.54 15.65
N VAL A 237 13.04 -20.61 16.37
CA VAL A 237 13.74 -19.43 16.92
C VAL A 237 15.16 -19.38 16.39
N VAL A 238 15.47 -18.36 15.60
CA VAL A 238 16.83 -18.13 15.09
C VAL A 238 17.61 -17.30 16.11
N ILE A 239 18.75 -17.85 16.56
CA ILE A 239 19.55 -17.35 17.66
C ILE A 239 20.85 -16.74 17.11
N GLY A 240 21.00 -15.43 17.29
CA GLY A 240 22.27 -14.72 17.13
C GLY A 240 23.02 -14.57 18.46
N LYS A 241 24.16 -13.86 18.43
CA LYS A 241 24.96 -13.57 19.63
C LYS A 241 24.15 -12.80 20.68
N ASN A 242 24.40 -13.09 21.96
CA ASN A 242 23.72 -12.50 23.11
C ASN A 242 22.17 -12.56 23.02
N PRO A 243 21.60 -13.77 22.92
CA PRO A 243 20.15 -13.91 22.85
C PRO A 243 19.49 -13.48 24.16
N GLY A 244 18.57 -12.51 24.07
CA GLY A 244 17.86 -11.98 25.23
C GLY A 244 16.73 -12.89 25.72
N SER A 245 15.80 -12.33 26.50
CA SER A 245 14.67 -13.00 27.17
C SER A 245 13.74 -13.86 26.30
N LYS A 246 13.85 -13.76 24.96
CA LYS A 246 13.15 -14.64 24.01
C LYS A 246 13.71 -16.07 24.00
N LEU A 247 15.00 -16.25 24.32
CA LEU A 247 15.62 -17.57 24.43
C LEU A 247 15.00 -18.38 25.56
N ASP A 248 14.83 -17.76 26.73
CA ASP A 248 14.27 -18.41 27.91
C ASP A 248 12.82 -18.80 27.66
N LYS A 249 12.07 -17.93 26.97
CA LYS A 249 10.68 -18.23 26.57
C LYS A 249 10.60 -19.36 25.54
N ALA A 250 11.56 -19.45 24.61
CA ALA A 250 11.62 -20.53 23.63
C ALA A 250 11.92 -21.89 24.27
N ARG A 251 12.86 -21.92 25.24
CA ARG A 251 13.18 -23.11 26.05
C ARG A 251 11.97 -23.60 26.83
N ASN A 252 11.26 -22.70 27.51
CA ASN A 252 10.08 -23.05 28.31
C ASN A 252 8.93 -23.64 27.49
N LEU A 253 8.85 -23.28 26.22
CA LEU A 253 7.82 -23.77 25.30
C LEU A 253 8.31 -24.93 24.41
N ALA A 254 9.53 -25.43 24.64
CA ALA A 254 10.16 -26.50 23.87
C ALA A 254 10.15 -26.26 22.35
N ILE A 255 10.35 -25.01 21.93
CA ILE A 255 10.35 -24.61 20.52
C ILE A 255 11.72 -24.89 19.89
N GLU A 256 11.74 -25.28 18.62
CA GLU A 256 12.97 -25.59 17.89
C GLU A 256 13.86 -24.33 17.75
N MET A 257 15.10 -24.45 18.20
CA MET A 257 16.06 -23.36 18.28
C MET A 257 17.23 -23.64 17.33
N ILE A 258 17.50 -22.73 16.41
CA ILE A 258 18.57 -22.84 15.41
C ILE A 258 19.46 -21.60 15.47
N ASP A 259 20.75 -21.75 15.22
CA ASP A 259 21.67 -20.62 15.07
C ASP A 259 21.76 -20.14 13.61
N GLU A 260 22.61 -19.15 13.32
CA GLU A 260 22.78 -18.61 11.97
C GLU A 260 23.29 -19.66 10.96
N ASP A 261 24.11 -20.60 11.42
CA ASP A 261 24.61 -21.72 10.60
C ASP A 261 23.52 -22.76 10.32
N GLY A 262 22.77 -23.13 11.35
CA GLY A 262 21.60 -24.00 11.25
C GLY A 262 20.54 -23.39 10.35
N PHE A 263 20.32 -22.08 10.41
CA PHE A 263 19.42 -21.38 9.50
C PHE A 263 19.92 -21.41 8.05
N SER A 264 21.21 -21.19 7.83
CA SER A 264 21.82 -21.27 6.49
C SER A 264 21.75 -22.68 5.91
N ALA A 265 22.01 -23.70 6.73
CA ALA A 265 21.87 -25.10 6.35
C ALA A 265 20.42 -25.48 6.06
N LEU A 266 19.47 -24.94 6.84
CA LEU A 266 18.04 -25.10 6.61
C LEU A 266 17.64 -24.46 5.27
N LEU A 267 18.12 -23.26 4.95
CA LEU A 267 17.90 -22.62 3.65
C LEU A 267 18.47 -23.46 2.50
N ALA A 268 19.71 -23.92 2.60
CA ALA A 268 20.37 -24.71 1.55
C ALA A 268 19.67 -26.05 1.29
N ARG A 269 19.29 -26.78 2.35
CA ARG A 269 18.56 -28.05 2.24
C ARG A 269 17.20 -27.86 1.55
N GLN A 270 16.55 -26.76 1.86
CA GLN A 270 15.21 -26.44 1.38
C GLN A 270 15.22 -25.88 -0.05
N MET A 271 16.31 -25.24 -0.48
CA MET A 271 16.53 -24.84 -1.87
C MET A 271 16.78 -26.05 -2.80
N LEU A 272 17.47 -27.09 -2.33
CA LEU A 272 17.71 -28.33 -3.10
C LEU A 272 16.41 -29.14 -3.34
N GLN A 273 15.49 -29.15 -2.37
CA GLN A 273 14.20 -29.85 -2.50
C GLN A 273 13.22 -29.16 -3.45
N VAL A 274 13.37 -27.85 -3.68
CA VAL A 274 12.54 -27.10 -4.64
C VAL A 274 12.98 -27.36 -6.08
N SER A 275 14.26 -27.71 -6.31
CA SER A 275 14.78 -28.09 -7.64
C SER A 275 14.35 -29.49 -8.10
N ASP A 276 14.15 -30.45 -7.19
CA ASP A 276 13.79 -31.83 -7.52
C ASP A 276 12.27 -32.04 -7.75
N GLY A 277 11.44 -31.05 -7.41
CA GLY A 277 9.96 -31.13 -7.51
C GLY A 277 9.34 -30.53 -8.79
N LEU A 278 10.16 -30.17 -9.78
CA LEU A 278 9.73 -29.65 -11.09
C LEU A 278 9.88 -30.68 -12.24
N GLY A 279 10.07 -31.96 -11.89
CA GLY A 279 10.07 -33.09 -12.83
C GLY A 279 8.70 -33.70 -13.04
#